data_AF-A0A1Y3QDS8-F1
#
_entry.id   AF-A0A1Y3QDS8-F1
#
_cell.length_a   1.000
_cell.length_b   1.000
_cell.length_c   1.000
_cell.angle_alpha   90.00
_cell.angle_beta   90.00
_cell.angle_gamma   90.00
#
_symmetry.space_group_name_H-M   'P 1'
#
loop_
_entity.id
_entity.type
_entity.pdbx_description
1 polymer ?
#
loop_
_entity_poly.entity_id
_entity_poly.type
_entity_poly.pdbx_seq_one_letter_code
_entity_poly.pdbx_strand_id
1 'polypeptide(L)'
;MHKLLLLTLMAAVWAMLVALQVDEEMSIRTLFEAKRAVNRAAHAAAQQVDEDALAAGVVHIDEAAAASAALRYLQTNLRLDSSLAPLPGSMLRDPVEIAELRVVNGNEHFPYTYRNEVYDYEVTLRRPGVILIVRVRYPRGFSVMDPIEWYVKGSAELVLPV
;
A
#
# COMPACT_ATOMS: atom_id res chain seq x y z
N MET A 1 -40.17 21.85 -28.99
CA MET A 1 -38.69 21.79 -28.99
C MET A 1 -38.04 21.94 -27.61
N HIS A 2 -38.59 22.74 -26.68
CA HIS A 2 -37.95 23.00 -25.38
C HIS A 2 -37.94 21.79 -24.44
N LYS A 3 -38.97 20.92 -24.52
CA LYS A 3 -39.03 19.66 -23.77
C LYS A 3 -37.92 18.68 -24.15
N LEU A 4 -37.58 18.60 -25.45
CA LEU A 4 -36.48 17.76 -25.93
C LEU A 4 -35.13 18.29 -25.44
N LEU A 5 -34.92 19.61 -25.52
CA LEU A 5 -33.70 20.25 -25.02
C LEU A 5 -33.53 20.02 -23.50
N LEU A 6 -34.61 20.16 -22.73
CA LEU A 6 -34.59 19.86 -21.29
C LEU A 6 -34.22 18.39 -21.03
N LEU A 7 -34.81 17.44 -21.75
CA LEU A 7 -34.49 16.03 -21.60
C LEU A 7 -33.02 15.73 -21.93
N THR A 8 -32.48 16.32 -22.99
CA THR A 8 -31.07 16.18 -23.36
C THR A 8 -30.15 16.75 -22.27
N LEU A 9 -30.48 17.91 -21.72
CA LEU A 9 -29.71 18.51 -20.62
C LEU A 9 -29.78 17.65 -19.35
N MET A 10 -30.96 17.15 -18.99
CA MET A 10 -31.10 16.25 -17.84
C MET A 10 -30.33 14.94 -18.03
N ALA A 11 -30.34 14.37 -19.24
CA ALA A 11 -29.56 13.17 -19.55
C ALA A 11 -28.06 13.42 -19.45
N ALA A 12 -27.58 14.60 -19.90
CA ALA A 12 -26.17 14.97 -19.76
C ALA A 12 -25.76 15.14 -18.29
N VAL A 13 -26.58 15.81 -17.47
CA VAL A 13 -26.34 15.94 -16.02
C VAL A 13 -26.33 14.57 -15.34
N TRP A 14 -27.29 13.71 -15.67
CA TRP A 14 -27.34 12.34 -15.15
C TRP A 14 -26.09 11.54 -15.51
N ALA A 15 -25.67 11.58 -16.77
CA ALA A 15 -24.45 10.91 -17.22
C ALA A 15 -23.19 11.42 -16.47
N MET A 16 -23.13 12.72 -16.18
CA MET A 16 -22.04 13.30 -15.39
C MET A 16 -22.04 12.79 -13.95
N LEU A 17 -23.21 12.67 -13.31
CA LEU A 17 -23.32 12.10 -11.96
C LEU A 17 -22.87 10.63 -11.92
N VAL A 18 -23.28 9.83 -12.91
CA VAL A 18 -22.83 8.43 -13.04
C VAL A 18 -21.31 8.36 -13.24
N ALA A 19 -20.74 9.22 -14.09
CA ALA A 19 -19.30 9.26 -14.30
C ALA A 19 -18.52 9.61 -13.02
N LEU A 20 -19.03 10.54 -12.21
CA LEU A 20 -18.43 10.89 -10.92
C LEU A 20 -18.48 9.72 -9.93
N GLN A 21 -19.62 9.01 -9.88
CA GLN A 21 -19.78 7.85 -9.01
C GLN A 21 -18.83 6.70 -9.39
N VAL A 22 -18.65 6.45 -10.69
CA VAL A 22 -17.69 5.44 -11.19
C VAL A 22 -16.25 5.82 -10.84
N ASP A 23 -15.86 7.09 -10.97
CA ASP A 23 -14.50 7.53 -10.60
C ASP A 23 -14.24 7.35 -9.10
N GLU A 24 -15.22 7.66 -8.25
CA GLU A 24 -15.13 7.43 -6.81
C GLU A 24 -14.95 5.94 -6.48
N GLU A 25 -15.77 5.07 -7.06
CA GLU A 25 -15.68 3.62 -6.85
C GLU A 25 -14.31 3.08 -7.27
N MET A 26 -13.80 3.53 -8.42
CA MET A 26 -12.47 3.15 -8.91
C MET A 26 -11.35 3.62 -7.98
N SER A 27 -11.48 4.82 -7.41
CA SER A 27 -10.50 5.35 -6.45
C SER A 27 -10.45 4.51 -5.17
N ILE A 28 -11.62 4.16 -4.61
CA ILE A 28 -11.74 3.35 -3.40
C ILE A 28 -11.21 1.93 -3.65
N ARG A 29 -11.57 1.33 -4.79
CA ARG A 29 -11.07 0.01 -5.17
C ARG A 29 -9.54 -0.01 -5.27
N THR A 30 -8.97 1.01 -5.91
CA THR A 30 -7.51 1.16 -6.04
C THR A 30 -6.83 1.24 -4.67
N LEU A 31 -7.40 2.01 -3.74
CA LEU A 31 -6.91 2.12 -2.37
C LEU A 31 -6.93 0.76 -1.63
N PHE A 32 -8.02 -0.01 -1.76
CA PHE A 32 -8.10 -1.34 -1.14
C PHE A 32 -7.09 -2.33 -1.73
N GLU A 33 -6.87 -2.30 -3.04
CA GLU A 33 -5.88 -3.14 -3.68
C GLU A 33 -4.46 -2.76 -3.25
N ALA A 34 -4.15 -1.47 -3.19
CA ALA A 34 -2.91 -0.96 -2.63
C ALA A 34 -2.70 -1.41 -1.19
N LYS A 35 -3.72 -1.27 -0.34
CA LYS A 35 -3.68 -1.71 1.06
C LYS A 35 -3.40 -3.21 1.19
N ARG A 36 -4.05 -4.04 0.37
CA ARG A 36 -3.81 -5.49 0.36
C ARG A 36 -2.39 -5.83 -0.12
N ALA A 37 -1.90 -5.15 -1.14
CA ALA A 37 -0.54 -5.33 -1.65
C ALA A 37 0.52 -4.98 -0.59
N VAL A 38 0.37 -3.82 0.06
CA VAL A 38 1.27 -3.36 1.13
C VAL A 38 1.25 -4.31 2.32
N ASN A 39 0.07 -4.77 2.76
CA ASN A 39 -0.03 -5.75 3.85
C ASN A 39 0.67 -7.07 3.49
N ARG A 40 0.50 -7.58 2.26
CA ARG A 40 1.19 -8.80 1.81
C ARG A 40 2.70 -8.60 1.71
N ALA A 41 3.15 -7.44 1.25
CA ALA A 41 4.56 -7.10 1.19
C ALA A 41 5.19 -7.02 2.60
N ALA A 42 4.52 -6.34 3.54
CA ALA A 42 4.95 -6.29 4.94
C ALA A 42 5.01 -7.70 5.56
N HIS A 43 4.01 -8.53 5.28
CA HIS A 43 3.99 -9.92 5.76
C HIS A 43 5.13 -10.76 5.18
N ALA A 44 5.37 -10.70 3.87
CA ALA A 44 6.48 -11.40 3.23
C ALA A 44 7.83 -10.96 3.80
N ALA A 45 7.99 -9.66 4.05
CA ALA A 45 9.18 -9.09 4.67
C ALA A 45 9.38 -9.59 6.10
N ALA A 46 8.31 -9.62 6.90
CA ALA A 46 8.35 -10.12 8.27
C ALA A 46 8.66 -11.61 8.37
N GLN A 47 8.52 -12.39 7.28
CA GLN A 47 8.89 -13.80 7.23
C GLN A 47 10.34 -14.06 6.80
N GLN A 48 11.14 -13.04 6.53
CA GLN A 48 12.54 -13.22 6.16
C GLN A 48 13.41 -13.37 7.42
N VAL A 49 13.38 -14.56 8.02
CA VAL A 49 14.18 -14.87 9.21
C VAL A 49 15.65 -15.08 8.82
N ASP A 50 16.55 -14.56 9.65
CA ASP A 50 17.97 -14.87 9.59
C ASP A 50 18.21 -16.30 10.10
N GLU A 51 18.59 -17.21 9.20
CA GLU A 51 18.79 -18.63 9.51
C GLU A 51 19.94 -18.87 10.49
N ASP A 52 21.00 -18.05 10.44
CA ASP A 52 22.15 -18.17 11.34
C ASP A 52 21.76 -17.75 12.75
N ALA A 53 21.02 -16.65 12.87
CA ALA A 53 20.47 -16.21 14.15
C ALA A 53 19.46 -17.24 14.71
N LEU A 54 18.61 -17.80 13.84
CA LEU A 54 17.64 -18.81 14.24
C LEU A 54 18.30 -20.09 14.74
N ALA A 55 19.40 -20.53 14.12
CA ALA A 55 20.19 -21.67 14.58
C ALA A 55 20.80 -21.43 15.98
N ALA A 56 21.08 -20.18 16.32
CA ALA A 56 21.50 -19.77 17.67
C ALA A 56 20.32 -19.59 18.65
N GLY A 57 19.09 -19.87 18.24
CA GLY A 57 17.87 -19.70 19.04
C GLY A 57 17.40 -18.25 19.16
N VAL A 58 17.94 -17.34 18.34
CA VAL A 58 17.59 -15.93 18.32
C VAL A 58 16.68 -15.65 17.14
N VAL A 59 15.49 -15.14 17.45
CA VAL A 59 14.51 -14.76 16.43
C VAL A 59 14.88 -13.38 15.89
N HIS A 60 15.44 -13.35 14.67
CA HIS A 60 15.89 -12.13 14.00
C HIS A 60 15.43 -12.12 12.55
N ILE A 61 14.96 -10.97 12.07
CA ILE A 61 14.59 -10.76 10.67
C ILE A 61 15.81 -10.21 9.93
N ASP A 62 16.23 -10.84 8.84
CA ASP A 62 17.26 -10.30 7.95
C ASP A 62 16.69 -9.06 7.23
N GLU A 63 17.25 -7.89 7.54
CA GLU A 63 16.78 -6.61 7.01
C GLU A 63 16.93 -6.50 5.49
N ALA A 64 18.02 -7.04 4.93
CA ALA A 64 18.28 -7.01 3.50
C ALA A 64 17.34 -7.95 2.75
N ALA A 65 17.16 -9.17 3.27
CA ALA A 65 16.19 -10.10 2.72
C ALA A 65 14.76 -9.56 2.84
N ALA A 66 14.39 -8.98 3.99
CA ALA A 66 13.09 -8.36 4.23
C ALA A 66 12.79 -7.23 3.24
N ALA A 67 13.75 -6.33 2.99
CA ALA A 67 13.61 -5.28 2.00
C ALA A 67 13.41 -5.82 0.59
N SER A 68 14.21 -6.84 0.20
CA SER A 68 14.10 -7.47 -1.10
C SER A 68 12.74 -8.17 -1.30
N ALA A 69 12.23 -8.83 -0.26
CA ALA A 69 10.94 -9.51 -0.27
C ALA A 69 9.79 -8.50 -0.31
N ALA A 70 9.85 -7.43 0.49
CA ALA A 70 8.87 -6.34 0.46
C ALA A 70 8.74 -5.76 -0.94
N LEU A 71 9.86 -5.41 -1.57
CA LEU A 71 9.90 -4.87 -2.94
C LEU A 71 9.31 -5.86 -3.95
N ARG A 72 9.74 -7.12 -3.92
CA ARG A 72 9.26 -8.17 -4.85
C ARG A 72 7.76 -8.38 -4.75
N TYR A 73 7.23 -8.45 -3.53
CA TYR A 73 5.79 -8.61 -3.31
C TYR A 73 5.02 -7.36 -3.69
N LEU A 74 5.56 -6.16 -3.44
CA LEU A 74 4.94 -4.91 -3.86
C LEU A 74 4.85 -4.84 -5.39
N GLN A 75 5.96 -5.11 -6.09
CA GLN A 75 6.03 -5.15 -7.55
C GLN A 75 5.06 -6.17 -8.14
N THR A 76 5.04 -7.39 -7.61
CA THR A 76 4.17 -8.45 -8.11
C THR A 76 2.69 -8.13 -7.89
N ASN A 77 2.34 -7.63 -6.70
CA ASN A 77 0.94 -7.38 -6.33
C ASN A 77 0.36 -6.14 -7.02
N LEU A 78 1.17 -5.11 -7.26
CA LEU A 78 0.75 -3.87 -7.92
C LEU A 78 1.13 -3.83 -9.41
N ARG A 79 1.71 -4.91 -9.93
CA ARG A 79 2.21 -5.01 -11.32
C ARG A 79 3.14 -3.84 -11.65
N LEU A 80 4.18 -3.67 -10.85
CA LEU A 80 5.19 -2.63 -11.05
C LEU A 80 6.45 -3.24 -11.66
N ASP A 81 7.22 -2.40 -12.33
CA ASP A 81 8.57 -2.73 -12.80
C ASP A 81 9.62 -2.54 -11.69
N SER A 82 10.90 -2.68 -12.06
CA SER A 82 12.02 -2.49 -11.14
C SER A 82 12.16 -1.05 -10.62
N SER A 83 11.60 -0.07 -11.32
CA SER A 83 11.58 1.34 -10.95
C SER A 83 10.34 1.74 -10.12
N LEU A 84 9.51 0.76 -9.76
CA LEU A 84 8.21 0.96 -9.11
C LEU A 84 7.21 1.75 -9.97
N ALA A 85 7.43 1.78 -11.28
CA ALA A 85 6.47 2.31 -12.23
C ALA A 85 5.45 1.22 -12.62
N PRO A 86 4.16 1.57 -12.78
CA PRO A 86 3.14 0.60 -13.15
C PRO A 86 3.35 0.04 -14.56
N LEU A 87 3.28 -1.27 -14.68
CA LEU A 87 3.28 -1.98 -15.96
C LEU A 87 1.93 -1.83 -16.68
N PRO A 88 1.88 -2.06 -18.01
CA PRO A 88 0.62 -2.13 -18.74
C PRO A 88 -0.36 -3.12 -18.10
N GLY A 89 -1.56 -2.65 -17.80
CA GLY A 89 -2.58 -3.45 -17.10
C GLY A 89 -2.48 -3.43 -15.57
N SER A 90 -1.62 -2.60 -14.98
CA SER A 90 -1.76 -2.18 -13.58
C SER A 90 -2.99 -1.28 -13.41
N MET A 91 -3.58 -1.27 -12.22
CA MET A 91 -4.63 -0.31 -11.87
C MET A 91 -4.06 1.08 -11.54
N LEU A 92 -2.77 1.15 -11.23
CA LEU A 92 -2.08 2.41 -10.98
C LEU A 92 -1.61 3.03 -12.29
N ARG A 93 -1.63 4.36 -12.32
CA ARG A 93 -1.12 5.15 -13.46
C ARG A 93 0.18 5.86 -13.13
N ASP A 94 0.37 6.18 -11.87
CA ASP A 94 1.56 6.86 -11.37
C ASP A 94 2.51 5.87 -10.67
N PRO A 95 3.82 6.17 -10.63
CA PRO A 95 4.80 5.40 -9.87
C PRO A 95 4.47 5.36 -8.38
N VAL A 96 4.89 4.28 -7.74
CA VAL A 96 4.76 4.05 -6.31
C VAL A 96 6.07 4.40 -5.60
N GLU A 97 5.98 5.05 -4.45
CA GLU A 97 7.15 5.43 -3.65
C GLU A 97 7.10 4.74 -2.28
N ILE A 98 8.21 4.13 -1.86
CA ILE A 98 8.33 3.59 -0.50
C ILE A 98 8.73 4.74 0.42
N ALA A 99 7.78 5.24 1.19
CA ALA A 99 7.99 6.34 2.11
C ALA A 99 8.76 5.87 3.36
N GLU A 100 8.49 4.64 3.82
CA GLU A 100 9.23 4.03 4.92
C GLU A 100 9.19 2.51 4.86
N LEU A 101 10.33 1.88 5.09
CA LEU A 101 10.46 0.47 5.39
C LEU A 101 11.31 0.35 6.66
N ARG A 102 10.70 -0.12 7.74
CA ARG A 102 11.38 -0.31 9.02
C ARG A 102 11.23 -1.74 9.50
N VAL A 103 12.36 -2.38 9.77
CA VAL A 103 12.42 -3.69 10.42
C VAL A 103 12.68 -3.44 11.91
N VAL A 104 11.85 -4.04 12.76
CA VAL A 104 11.95 -3.97 14.22
C VAL A 104 12.35 -5.35 14.70
N ASN A 105 13.55 -5.47 15.25
CA ASN A 105 14.18 -6.72 15.66
C ASN A 105 14.44 -6.75 17.18
N GLY A 106 15.19 -7.76 17.66
CA GLY A 106 15.54 -7.96 19.07
C GLY A 106 16.42 -6.87 19.72
N ASN A 107 16.82 -5.84 18.97
CA ASN A 107 17.45 -4.64 19.52
C ASN A 107 16.46 -3.79 20.33
N GLU A 108 15.16 -4.02 20.13
CA GLU A 108 14.07 -3.33 20.81
C GLU A 108 13.41 -4.25 21.84
N HIS A 109 12.86 -3.66 22.89
CA HIS A 109 12.10 -4.41 23.89
C HIS A 109 10.63 -4.54 23.48
N PHE A 110 10.15 -5.79 23.40
CA PHE A 110 8.76 -6.08 23.09
C PHE A 110 7.91 -6.18 24.38
N PRO A 111 6.69 -5.62 24.41
CA PRO A 111 5.99 -4.95 23.31
C PRO A 111 6.59 -3.59 22.95
N TYR A 112 6.85 -3.37 21.66
CA TYR A 112 7.42 -2.15 21.11
C TYR A 112 6.32 -1.35 20.42
N THR A 113 6.14 -0.08 20.80
CA THR A 113 5.19 0.80 20.11
C THR A 113 5.95 1.72 19.18
N TYR A 114 5.76 1.48 17.89
CA TYR A 114 6.23 2.37 16.84
C TYR A 114 5.21 3.49 16.65
N ARG A 115 5.68 4.74 16.65
CA ARG A 115 4.88 5.92 16.31
C ARG A 115 5.64 6.79 15.32
N ASN A 116 4.96 7.20 14.27
CA ASN A 116 5.45 8.17 13.30
C ASN A 116 4.43 9.29 13.12
N GLU A 117 4.82 10.49 13.54
CA GLU A 117 3.99 11.69 13.48
C GLU A 117 3.86 12.25 12.06
N VAL A 118 4.86 12.03 11.18
CA VAL A 118 4.85 12.50 9.79
C VAL A 118 3.72 11.83 9.01
N TYR A 119 3.49 10.55 9.26
CA TYR A 119 2.47 9.77 8.58
C TYR A 119 1.25 9.47 9.44
N ASP A 120 1.17 9.96 10.68
CA ASP A 120 0.10 9.64 11.63
C ASP A 120 -0.15 8.12 11.74
N TYR A 121 0.91 7.37 12.05
CA TYR A 121 0.84 5.92 12.18
C TYR A 121 1.40 5.45 13.51
N GLU A 122 0.61 4.64 14.22
CA GLU A 122 1.00 4.01 15.47
C GLU A 122 0.66 2.50 15.41
N VAL A 123 1.62 1.66 15.79
CA VAL A 123 1.43 0.22 15.90
C VAL A 123 2.25 -0.34 17.05
N THR A 124 1.63 -1.22 17.84
CA THR A 124 2.33 -1.98 18.88
C THR A 124 2.66 -3.37 18.34
N LEU A 125 3.95 -3.66 18.26
CA LEU A 125 4.50 -4.97 17.90
C LEU A 125 4.81 -5.75 19.18
N ARG A 126 4.42 -7.02 19.23
CA ARG A 126 4.73 -7.94 20.35
C ARG A 126 5.93 -8.84 20.06
N ARG A 127 6.38 -8.86 18.82
CA ARG A 127 7.47 -9.68 18.29
C ARG A 127 8.22 -8.90 17.22
N PRO A 128 9.39 -9.36 16.79
CA PRO A 128 10.04 -8.81 15.61
C PRO A 128 9.06 -8.68 14.45
N GLY A 129 9.11 -7.56 13.74
CA GLY A 129 8.13 -7.23 12.73
C GLY A 129 8.61 -6.18 11.76
N VAL A 130 7.86 -5.99 10.68
CA VAL A 130 8.16 -5.04 9.62
C VAL A 130 7.01 -4.05 9.51
N ILE A 131 7.37 -2.78 9.32
CA ILE A 131 6.48 -1.67 9.05
C ILE A 131 6.82 -1.15 7.67
N LEU A 132 5.80 -0.99 6.84
CA LEU A 132 5.92 -0.55 5.45
C LEU A 132 4.87 0.54 5.19
N ILE A 133 5.34 1.71 4.78
CA ILE A 133 4.51 2.84 4.37
C ILE A 133 4.85 3.18 2.93
N VAL A 134 3.81 3.17 2.09
CA VAL A 134 3.94 3.35 0.65
C VAL A 134 3.05 4.50 0.21
N ARG A 135 3.60 5.43 -0.56
CA ARG A 135 2.85 6.51 -1.18
C ARG A 135 2.32 6.05 -2.53
N VAL A 136 1.02 6.22 -2.73
CA VAL A 136 0.30 5.88 -3.96
C VAL A 136 -0.48 7.11 -4.41
N ARG A 137 -0.39 7.43 -5.71
CA ARG A 137 -1.14 8.52 -6.34
C ARG A 137 -2.22 7.98 -7.27
N TYR A 138 -3.42 8.55 -7.16
CA TYR A 138 -4.55 8.27 -8.05
C TYR A 138 -4.94 9.54 -8.82
N PRO A 139 -4.70 9.58 -10.14
CA PRO A 139 -5.17 10.68 -10.96
C PRO A 139 -6.68 10.53 -11.18
N ARG A 140 -7.45 11.50 -10.70
CA ARG A 140 -8.91 11.53 -10.90
C ARG A 140 -9.26 11.65 -12.38
N GLY A 141 -10.39 11.07 -12.78
CA GLY A 141 -10.88 11.16 -14.17
C GLY A 141 -11.19 12.59 -14.62
N PHE A 142 -11.49 13.49 -13.68
CA PHE A 142 -11.74 14.90 -13.93
C PHE A 142 -10.52 15.74 -13.53
N SER A 143 -9.80 16.28 -14.52
CA SER A 143 -8.55 17.06 -14.36
C SER A 143 -8.70 18.40 -13.61
N VAL A 144 -9.91 18.73 -13.17
CA VAL A 144 -10.20 19.96 -12.41
C VAL A 144 -9.89 19.77 -10.92
N MET A 145 -9.77 18.52 -10.46
CA MET A 145 -9.43 18.20 -9.07
C MET A 145 -8.02 17.64 -8.97
N ASP A 146 -7.31 18.02 -7.91
CA ASP A 146 -5.96 17.51 -7.64
C ASP A 146 -5.96 15.96 -7.49
N PRO A 147 -4.87 15.29 -7.90
CA PRO A 147 -4.71 13.87 -7.67
C PRO A 147 -4.85 13.52 -6.18
N ILE A 148 -5.45 12.37 -5.89
CA ILE A 148 -5.49 11.90 -4.50
C ILE A 148 -4.19 11.19 -4.22
N GLU A 149 -3.52 11.60 -3.15
CA GLU A 149 -2.33 10.91 -2.65
C GLU A 149 -2.65 10.22 -1.32
N TRP A 150 -2.28 8.95 -1.23
CA TRP A 150 -2.46 8.15 -0.03
C TRP A 150 -1.13 7.59 0.46
N TYR A 151 -0.90 7.70 1.77
CA TYR A 151 0.11 6.93 2.47
C TYR A 151 -0.52 5.64 2.98
N VAL A 152 -0.32 4.57 2.21
CA VAL A 152 -0.82 3.24 2.51
C VAL A 152 0.13 2.58 3.49
N LYS A 153 -0.33 2.41 4.72
CA LYS A 153 0.44 1.85 5.84
C LYS A 153 0.18 0.36 5.98
N GLY A 154 1.18 -0.44 6.27
CA GLY A 154 1.05 -1.86 6.61
C GLY A 154 2.11 -2.30 7.60
N SER A 155 1.75 -3.26 8.45
CA SER A 155 2.67 -3.87 9.39
C SER A 155 2.39 -5.36 9.48
N ALA A 156 3.43 -6.13 9.81
CA ALA A 156 3.30 -7.54 10.10
C ALA A 156 4.35 -7.95 11.14
N GLU A 157 3.95 -8.86 12.01
CA GLU A 157 4.86 -9.54 12.93
C GLU A 157 5.34 -10.84 12.32
N LEU A 158 6.53 -11.27 12.73
CA LEU A 158 7.04 -12.59 12.43
C LEU A 158 6.14 -13.65 13.09
N VAL A 159 5.73 -14.63 12.29
CA VAL A 159 4.96 -15.79 12.73
C VAL A 159 5.84 -17.03 12.55
N LEU A 160 6.24 -17.64 13.66
CA LEU A 160 6.91 -18.94 13.63
C LEU A 160 5.85 -20.04 13.43
N PRO A 161 6.07 -21.01 12.54
CA PRO A 161 5.25 -22.21 12.51
C PRO A 161 5.41 -22.94 13.84
N VAL A 162 4.29 -23.21 14.51
CA VAL A 162 4.20 -23.98 15.76
C VAL A 162 4.25 -25.47 15.44
#